data_AF-W4JN35-F1
#
_entry.id   AF-W4JN35-F1
#
_cell.length_a   1.000
_cell.length_b   1.000
_cell.length_c   1.000
_cell.angle_alpha   90.00
_cell.angle_beta   90.00
_cell.angle_gamma   90.00
#
_symmetry.space_group_name_H-M   'P 1'
#
loop_
_entity.id
_entity.type
_entity.pdbx_description
1 polymer ?
#
loop_
_entity_poly.entity_id
_entity_poly.type
_entity_poly.pdbx_seq_one_letter_code
_entity_poly.pdbx_strand_id
1 'polypeptide(L)'
;MAFNPGTTDFSQASKDAELAASFGRTGARASEFLDRAYERHGEHGVVYVCFGTEYWPSSMDHLSILLYALERRKIPFLFAHASRAASIPDGLRAHFDNSETAMLVPWAPQQTVLAHKACGWFVTHAGSNSTMEAVSQGVPMVCWPFAADQPMNAARLVHRLDVAFELVEVRMGAASSKPIFATGQTPAGTRAAVEAELDGTLEAMYGAVGARKRANARRVRERLAGAWREDGEARRALERLLDRYCTP
;
A
#
# COMPACT_ATOMS: atom_id res chain seq x y z
N MET A 1 -17.67 -18.22 12.09
CA MET A 1 -16.80 -17.32 11.31
C MET A 1 -17.11 -15.90 11.73
N ALA A 2 -16.24 -15.26 12.51
CA ALA A 2 -16.38 -13.84 12.77
C ALA A 2 -16.00 -13.10 11.48
N PHE A 3 -16.98 -12.49 10.83
CA PHE A 3 -16.72 -11.45 9.85
C PHE A 3 -16.02 -10.34 10.65
N ASN A 4 -14.74 -10.12 10.40
CA ASN A 4 -14.07 -8.89 10.81
C ASN A 4 -14.21 -7.94 9.62
N PRO A 5 -15.31 -7.16 9.53
CA PRO A 5 -15.40 -6.13 8.51
C PRO A 5 -14.27 -5.17 8.87
N GLY A 6 -13.16 -5.21 8.14
CA GLY A 6 -11.99 -4.37 8.41
C GLY A 6 -12.49 -2.97 8.73
N THR A 7 -12.44 -2.62 10.01
CA THR A 7 -13.11 -1.42 10.48
C THR A 7 -12.32 -0.28 9.89
N THR A 8 -12.93 0.47 8.97
CA THR A 8 -12.52 1.83 8.61
C THR A 8 -12.69 2.79 9.80
N ASP A 9 -12.35 2.32 11.00
CA ASP A 9 -12.05 3.14 12.15
C ASP A 9 -10.53 3.35 12.14
N PHE A 10 -10.11 4.61 12.06
CA PHE A 10 -8.72 5.03 12.07
C PHE A 10 -8.31 5.60 13.44
N SER A 11 -9.15 5.42 14.46
CA SER A 11 -8.92 5.87 15.83
C SER A 11 -7.67 5.22 16.42
N GLN A 12 -7.13 5.84 17.47
CA GLN A 12 -6.05 5.21 18.25
C GLN A 12 -6.50 3.87 18.83
N ALA A 13 -7.75 3.75 19.27
CA ALA A 13 -8.32 2.51 19.78
C ALA A 13 -8.35 1.39 18.73
N SER A 14 -8.66 1.71 17.47
CA SER A 14 -8.61 0.73 16.37
C SER A 14 -7.19 0.23 16.12
N LYS A 15 -6.20 1.13 16.12
CA LYS A 15 -4.78 0.78 15.97
C LYS A 15 -4.29 -0.09 17.12
N ASP A 16 -4.65 0.25 18.36
CA ASP A 16 -4.29 -0.52 19.54
C ASP A 16 -4.93 -1.92 19.51
N ALA A 17 -6.19 -2.02 19.04
CA ALA A 17 -6.87 -3.30 18.84
C ALA A 17 -6.22 -4.14 17.72
N GLU A 18 -5.82 -3.52 16.61
CA GLU A 18 -5.09 -4.19 15.52
C GLU A 18 -3.75 -4.72 16.02
N LEU A 19 -3.00 -3.93 16.79
CA LEU A 19 -1.73 -4.34 17.39
C LEU A 19 -1.91 -5.51 18.37
N ALA A 20 -2.95 -5.47 19.21
CA ALA A 20 -3.30 -6.53 20.15
C ALA A 20 -3.76 -7.82 19.43
N ALA A 21 -4.37 -7.70 18.26
CA ALA A 21 -4.79 -8.83 17.42
C ALA A 21 -3.63 -9.45 16.62
N SER A 22 -2.42 -8.88 16.68
CA SER A 22 -1.26 -9.38 15.95
C SER A 22 -0.89 -10.80 16.38
N PHE A 23 -0.57 -11.67 15.42
CA PHE A 23 -0.11 -13.02 15.72
C PHE A 23 1.28 -12.98 16.36
N GLY A 24 1.38 -13.35 17.65
CA GLY A 24 2.65 -13.35 18.39
C GLY A 24 3.25 -11.94 18.55
N ARG A 25 4.58 -11.81 18.42
CA ARG A 25 5.30 -10.52 18.54
C ARG A 25 5.46 -9.77 17.22
N THR A 26 4.75 -10.16 16.15
CA THR A 26 4.95 -9.61 14.80
C THR A 26 4.62 -8.12 14.70
N GLY A 27 3.53 -7.67 15.32
CA GLY A 27 3.15 -6.26 15.34
C GLY A 27 4.16 -5.39 16.08
N ALA A 28 4.58 -5.81 17.28
CA ALA A 28 5.61 -5.11 18.05
C ALA A 28 6.93 -4.98 17.28
N ARG A 29 7.38 -6.07 16.64
CA ARG A 29 8.61 -6.05 15.82
C ARG A 29 8.49 -5.12 14.60
N ALA A 30 7.31 -5.04 13.99
CA ALA A 30 7.07 -4.11 12.88
C ALA A 30 7.17 -2.65 13.34
N SER A 31 6.58 -2.31 14.50
CA SER A 31 6.71 -0.98 15.10
C SER A 31 8.18 -0.65 15.42
N GLU A 32 8.90 -1.56 16.09
CA GLU A 32 10.32 -1.35 16.41
C GLU A 32 11.20 -1.18 15.15
N PHE A 33 10.89 -1.91 14.07
CA PHE A 33 11.57 -1.72 12.79
C PHE A 33 11.32 -0.33 12.22
N LEU A 34 10.07 0.16 12.27
CA LEU A 34 9.70 1.47 11.79
C LEU A 34 10.33 2.60 12.62
N ASP A 35 10.43 2.44 13.94
CA ASP A 35 11.12 3.38 14.83
C ASP A 35 12.60 3.48 14.47
N ARG A 36 13.30 2.35 14.35
CA ARG A 36 14.72 2.34 13.93
C ARG A 36 14.92 2.92 12.54
N ALA A 37 14.01 2.63 11.61
CA ALA A 37 14.07 3.18 10.26
C ALA A 37 13.84 4.69 10.26
N TYR A 38 12.95 5.20 11.12
CA TYR A 38 12.74 6.63 11.31
C TYR A 38 14.00 7.33 11.84
N GLU A 39 14.64 6.77 12.86
CA GLU A 39 15.87 7.33 13.43
C GLU A 39 17.00 7.43 12.41
N ARG A 40 17.12 6.44 11.52
CA ARG A 40 18.21 6.35 10.53
C ARG A 40 17.92 7.09 9.22
N HIS A 41 16.67 7.09 8.76
CA HIS A 41 16.29 7.56 7.41
C HIS A 41 15.30 8.73 7.43
N GLY A 42 14.76 9.10 8.60
CA GLY A 42 13.81 10.20 8.76
C GLY A 42 12.39 9.88 8.32
N GLU A 43 11.61 10.95 8.11
CA GLU A 43 10.23 10.85 7.61
C GLU A 43 10.21 10.28 6.19
N HIS A 44 9.20 9.46 5.92
CA HIS A 44 8.91 8.93 4.58
C HIS A 44 10.04 8.07 3.94
N GLY A 45 10.96 7.54 4.75
CA GLY A 45 12.05 6.68 4.27
C GLY A 45 11.60 5.26 3.90
N VAL A 46 10.58 4.73 4.56
CA VAL A 46 10.17 3.31 4.47
C VAL A 46 9.14 3.08 3.38
N VAL A 47 9.35 2.02 2.60
CA VAL A 47 8.35 1.44 1.70
C VAL A 47 7.64 0.29 2.41
N TYR A 48 6.33 0.41 2.60
CA TYR A 48 5.50 -0.71 3.04
C TYR A 48 5.05 -1.51 1.82
N VAL A 49 5.23 -2.82 1.84
CA VAL A 49 4.77 -3.74 0.79
C VAL A 49 3.73 -4.68 1.40
N CYS A 50 2.51 -4.67 0.88
CA CYS A 50 1.45 -5.59 1.30
C CYS A 50 0.38 -5.74 0.22
N PHE A 51 0.00 -6.98 -0.06
CA PHE A 51 -1.01 -7.34 -1.07
C PHE A 51 -2.32 -7.85 -0.45
N GLY A 52 -2.47 -7.73 0.87
CA GLY A 52 -3.60 -8.24 1.62
C GLY A 52 -3.56 -9.76 1.85
N THR A 53 -4.68 -10.30 2.34
CA THR A 53 -4.84 -11.72 2.68
C THR A 53 -5.39 -12.57 1.52
N GLU A 54 -6.04 -11.92 0.55
CA GLU A 54 -6.82 -12.56 -0.50
C GLU A 54 -6.00 -12.81 -1.77
N TYR A 55 -5.12 -11.88 -2.11
CA TYR A 55 -4.40 -11.86 -3.39
C TYR A 55 -2.90 -12.07 -3.20
N TRP A 56 -2.23 -12.52 -4.25
CA TRP A 56 -0.79 -12.71 -4.27
C TRP A 56 -0.25 -12.48 -5.70
N PRO A 57 0.95 -11.88 -5.87
CA PRO A 57 1.58 -11.79 -7.19
C PRO A 57 1.78 -13.18 -7.81
N SER A 58 1.40 -13.37 -9.07
CA SER A 58 1.63 -14.67 -9.74
C SER A 58 3.08 -14.91 -10.13
N SER A 59 3.87 -13.85 -10.27
CA SER A 59 5.29 -13.91 -10.61
C SER A 59 6.14 -13.59 -9.39
N MET A 60 6.76 -14.62 -8.81
CA MET A 60 7.75 -14.44 -7.75
C MET A 60 9.04 -13.80 -8.25
N ASP A 61 9.36 -13.91 -9.54
CA ASP A 61 10.49 -13.19 -10.14
C ASP A 61 10.24 -11.67 -10.09
N HIS A 62 9.05 -11.21 -10.47
CA HIS A 62 8.71 -9.78 -10.41
C HIS A 62 8.76 -9.25 -8.97
N LEU A 63 8.21 -10.00 -8.01
CA LEU A 63 8.27 -9.60 -6.59
C LEU A 63 9.73 -9.58 -6.10
N SER A 64 10.54 -10.57 -6.46
CA SER A 64 11.96 -10.60 -6.10
C SER A 64 12.71 -9.40 -6.68
N ILE A 65 12.45 -9.02 -7.94
CA ILE A 65 13.03 -7.84 -8.57
C ILE A 65 12.72 -6.58 -7.77
N LEU A 66 11.46 -6.40 -7.32
CA LEU A 66 11.09 -5.27 -6.45
C LEU A 66 11.90 -5.26 -5.14
N LEU A 67 11.95 -6.39 -4.43
CA LEU A 67 12.64 -6.46 -3.13
C LEU A 67 14.14 -6.22 -3.27
N TYR A 68 14.79 -6.82 -4.27
CA TYR A 68 16.21 -6.58 -4.56
C TYR A 68 16.47 -5.15 -5.05
N ALA A 69 15.56 -4.54 -5.81
CA ALA A 69 15.71 -3.15 -6.23
C ALA A 69 15.66 -2.17 -5.04
N LEU A 70 14.77 -2.42 -4.07
CA LEU A 70 14.72 -1.67 -2.81
C LEU A 70 16.03 -1.83 -2.01
N GLU A 71 16.51 -3.06 -1.86
CA GLU A 71 17.78 -3.34 -1.18
C GLU A 71 18.99 -2.67 -1.84
N ARG A 72 19.16 -2.83 -3.17
CA ARG A 72 20.26 -2.21 -3.93
C ARG A 72 20.29 -0.70 -3.79
N ARG A 73 19.11 -0.07 -3.71
CA ARG A 73 18.93 1.38 -3.53
C ARG A 73 18.99 1.81 -2.07
N LYS A 74 19.18 0.87 -1.13
CA LYS A 74 19.21 1.10 0.32
C LYS A 74 17.94 1.77 0.85
N ILE A 75 16.81 1.44 0.23
CA ILE A 75 15.49 1.93 0.66
C ILE A 75 14.97 0.94 1.70
N PRO A 76 14.72 1.38 2.95
CA PRO A 76 14.21 0.47 3.96
C PRO A 76 12.78 0.04 3.63
N PHE A 77 12.45 -1.24 3.86
CA PHE A 77 11.11 -1.75 3.56
C PHE A 77 10.61 -2.78 4.57
N LEU A 78 9.30 -2.74 4.81
CA LEU A 78 8.56 -3.74 5.56
C LEU A 78 7.64 -4.48 4.59
N PHE A 79 7.86 -5.78 4.39
CA PHE A 79 7.03 -6.62 3.54
C PHE A 79 6.16 -7.55 4.40
N ALA A 80 4.85 -7.28 4.42
CA ALA A 80 3.85 -8.14 5.03
C ALA A 80 3.24 -9.09 4.00
N HIS A 81 3.39 -10.40 4.23
CA HIS A 81 2.96 -11.45 3.31
C HIS A 81 1.79 -12.28 3.84
N ALA A 82 0.70 -11.61 4.23
CA ALA A 82 -0.46 -12.21 4.89
C ALA A 82 -1.38 -13.03 3.97
N SER A 83 -1.09 -13.06 2.67
CA SER A 83 -1.88 -13.80 1.71
C SER A 83 -1.90 -15.28 2.04
N ARG A 84 -3.09 -15.91 1.97
CA ARG A 84 -3.18 -17.38 2.07
C ARG A 84 -2.47 -18.10 0.94
N ALA A 85 -2.25 -17.42 -0.18
CA ALA A 85 -1.51 -17.91 -1.34
C ALA A 85 -0.02 -17.51 -1.29
N ALA A 86 0.44 -16.87 -0.20
CA ALA A 86 1.82 -16.45 -0.07
C ALA A 86 2.78 -17.64 -0.15
N SER A 87 3.67 -17.59 -1.14
CA SER A 87 4.74 -18.56 -1.31
C SER A 87 6.03 -17.80 -1.56
N ILE A 88 6.86 -17.69 -0.53
CA ILE A 88 8.15 -17.01 -0.59
C ILE A 88 9.23 -18.10 -0.60
N PRO A 89 10.08 -18.17 -1.65
CA PRO A 89 11.18 -19.12 -1.69
C PRO A 89 12.09 -18.99 -0.47
N ASP A 90 12.55 -20.11 0.09
CA ASP A 90 13.39 -20.12 1.30
C ASP A 90 14.67 -19.31 1.12
N GLY A 91 15.29 -19.38 -0.07
CA GLY A 91 16.47 -18.57 -0.37
C GLY A 91 16.20 -17.06 -0.33
N LEU A 92 15.03 -16.61 -0.80
CA LEU A 92 14.63 -15.20 -0.75
C LEU A 92 14.36 -14.77 0.69
N ARG A 93 13.71 -15.63 1.48
CA ARG A 93 13.48 -15.37 2.90
C ARG A 93 14.80 -15.26 3.66
N ALA A 94 15.66 -16.26 3.50
CA ALA A 94 16.97 -16.33 4.16
C ALA A 94 17.88 -15.16 3.76
N HIS A 95 17.79 -14.66 2.53
CA HIS A 95 18.54 -13.48 2.08
C HIS A 95 18.18 -12.23 2.89
N PHE A 96 16.90 -12.03 3.19
CA PHE A 96 16.44 -10.88 3.96
C PHE A 96 16.36 -11.13 5.47
N ASP A 97 16.62 -12.37 5.92
CA ASP A 97 16.70 -12.67 7.35
C ASP A 97 17.89 -11.90 7.96
N ASN A 98 17.60 -11.15 9.03
CA ASN A 98 18.55 -10.27 9.72
C ASN A 98 19.04 -9.06 8.92
N SER A 99 18.35 -8.69 7.83
CA SER A 99 18.62 -7.41 7.15
C SER A 99 18.33 -6.23 8.09
N GLU A 100 19.21 -5.22 8.09
CA GLU A 100 18.97 -3.98 8.82
C GLU A 100 17.96 -3.06 8.12
N THR A 101 17.80 -3.20 6.80
CA THR A 101 16.96 -2.35 5.96
C THR A 101 15.70 -3.05 5.48
N ALA A 102 15.60 -4.37 5.61
CA ALA A 102 14.42 -5.13 5.19
C ALA A 102 13.83 -5.90 6.36
N MET A 103 12.49 -5.95 6.42
CA MET A 103 11.78 -6.81 7.36
C MET A 103 10.66 -7.54 6.63
N LEU A 104 10.72 -8.87 6.62
CA LEU A 104 9.67 -9.73 6.09
C LEU A 104 8.87 -10.34 7.24
N VAL A 105 7.56 -10.17 7.21
CA VAL A 105 6.64 -10.70 8.24
C VAL A 105 5.42 -11.36 7.63
N PRO A 106 4.87 -12.41 8.26
CA PRO A 106 3.62 -13.03 7.80
C PRO A 106 2.44 -12.08 7.91
N TRP A 107 2.47 -11.12 8.84
CA TRP A 107 1.41 -10.13 9.00
C TRP A 107 1.97 -8.90 9.72
N ALA A 108 1.42 -7.72 9.43
CA ALA A 108 1.73 -6.46 10.11
C ALA A 108 0.44 -5.65 10.34
N PRO A 109 0.36 -4.86 11.42
CA PRO A 109 -0.77 -3.98 11.70
C PRO A 109 -0.77 -2.82 10.69
N GLN A 110 -1.53 -2.96 9.61
CA GLN A 110 -1.44 -2.09 8.44
C GLN A 110 -1.80 -0.64 8.79
N GLN A 111 -2.81 -0.40 9.65
CA GLN A 111 -3.17 0.96 10.05
C GLN A 111 -2.05 1.62 10.85
N THR A 112 -1.38 0.83 11.70
CA THR A 112 -0.22 1.30 12.49
C THR A 112 0.97 1.62 11.58
N VAL A 113 1.29 0.72 10.64
CA VAL A 113 2.39 0.91 9.68
C VAL A 113 2.16 2.16 8.83
N LEU A 114 0.96 2.31 8.25
CA LEU A 114 0.61 3.45 7.40
C LEU A 114 0.56 4.78 8.17
N ALA A 115 0.21 4.76 9.45
CA ALA A 115 0.20 5.95 10.31
C ALA A 115 1.60 6.35 10.81
N HIS A 116 2.59 5.46 10.70
CA HIS A 116 3.93 5.73 11.19
C HIS A 116 4.67 6.75 10.31
N LYS A 117 5.37 7.72 10.93
CA LYS A 117 6.06 8.80 10.21
C LYS A 117 7.15 8.32 9.24
N ALA A 118 7.77 7.19 9.53
CA ALA A 118 8.74 6.56 8.63
C ALA A 118 8.10 6.09 7.31
N CYS A 119 6.82 5.73 7.30
CA CYS A 119 6.16 5.20 6.11
C CYS A 119 5.99 6.32 5.06
N GLY A 120 6.62 6.13 3.91
CA GLY A 120 6.63 7.11 2.82
C GLY A 120 5.88 6.67 1.57
N TRP A 121 5.77 5.36 1.37
CA TRP A 121 5.14 4.75 0.21
C TRP A 121 4.51 3.41 0.57
N PHE A 122 3.42 3.09 -0.13
CA PHE A 122 2.75 1.80 0.00
C PHE A 122 2.66 1.09 -1.36
N VAL A 123 3.39 -0.02 -1.51
CA VAL A 123 3.20 -0.95 -2.63
C VAL A 123 2.01 -1.84 -2.31
N THR A 124 0.96 -1.72 -3.10
CA THR A 124 -0.33 -2.35 -2.83
C THR A 124 -1.00 -2.87 -4.08
N HIS A 125 -1.83 -3.89 -3.91
CA HIS A 125 -2.77 -4.35 -4.92
C HIS A 125 -3.89 -3.34 -5.27
N ALA A 126 -4.01 -2.21 -4.56
CA ALA A 126 -5.04 -1.19 -4.78
C ALA A 126 -6.49 -1.66 -4.56
N GLY A 127 -6.71 -2.66 -3.70
CA GLY A 127 -8.05 -2.99 -3.21
C GLY A 127 -8.67 -1.82 -2.43
N SER A 128 -10.00 -1.70 -2.45
CA SER A 128 -10.70 -0.54 -1.85
C SER A 128 -10.34 -0.27 -0.39
N ASN A 129 -10.27 -1.30 0.46
CA ASN A 129 -9.95 -1.14 1.88
C ASN A 129 -8.55 -0.55 2.08
N SER A 130 -7.51 -1.23 1.59
CA SER A 130 -6.13 -0.76 1.69
C SER A 130 -5.91 0.62 1.06
N THR A 131 -6.64 0.93 -0.02
CA THR A 131 -6.62 2.26 -0.64
C THR A 131 -7.18 3.32 0.31
N MET A 132 -8.33 3.06 0.93
CA MET A 132 -8.93 3.97 1.91
C MET A 132 -8.02 4.19 3.11
N GLU A 133 -7.36 3.15 3.62
CA GLU A 133 -6.43 3.28 4.74
C GLU A 133 -5.22 4.16 4.39
N ALA A 134 -4.60 3.92 3.23
CA ALA A 134 -3.45 4.69 2.78
C ALA A 134 -3.79 6.17 2.54
N VAL A 135 -4.93 6.43 1.88
CA VAL A 135 -5.40 7.79 1.62
C VAL A 135 -5.76 8.52 2.93
N SER A 136 -6.38 7.83 3.90
CA SER A 136 -6.68 8.40 5.22
C SER A 136 -5.41 8.78 6.00
N GLN A 137 -4.29 8.08 5.78
CA GLN A 137 -3.00 8.44 6.38
C GLN A 137 -2.17 9.42 5.52
N GLY A 138 -2.60 9.69 4.28
CA GLY A 138 -1.90 10.58 3.36
C GLY A 138 -0.63 9.94 2.77
N VAL A 139 -0.60 8.62 2.68
CA VAL A 139 0.52 7.83 2.14
C VAL A 139 0.27 7.60 0.64
N PRO A 140 1.18 8.03 -0.25
CA PRO A 140 1.08 7.74 -1.68
C PRO A 140 1.42 6.28 -1.97
N MET A 141 0.97 5.78 -3.13
CA MET A 141 1.01 4.35 -3.44
C MET A 141 1.80 4.01 -4.71
N VAL A 142 2.24 2.76 -4.79
CA VAL A 142 2.66 2.08 -6.02
C VAL A 142 1.68 0.93 -6.22
N CYS A 143 0.81 1.06 -7.22
CA CYS A 143 -0.27 0.14 -7.48
C CYS A 143 0.21 -1.04 -8.33
N TRP A 144 -0.04 -2.25 -7.84
CA TRP A 144 0.18 -3.52 -8.51
C TRP A 144 -1.15 -4.29 -8.56
N PRO A 145 -2.12 -3.87 -9.39
CA PRO A 145 -3.46 -4.45 -9.39
C PRO A 145 -3.47 -5.87 -9.97
N PHE A 146 -4.31 -6.74 -9.39
CA PHE A 146 -4.50 -8.13 -9.83
C PHE A 146 -5.88 -8.37 -10.45
N ALA A 147 -6.97 -8.02 -9.75
CA ALA A 147 -8.34 -8.36 -10.16
C ALA A 147 -9.43 -7.47 -9.51
N ALA A 148 -10.69 -7.75 -9.83
CA ALA A 148 -11.86 -7.07 -9.26
C ALA A 148 -11.84 -5.54 -9.45
N ASP A 149 -12.00 -4.77 -8.38
CA ASP A 149 -11.99 -3.30 -8.35
C ASP A 149 -10.59 -2.69 -8.48
N GLN A 150 -9.54 -3.49 -8.29
CA GLN A 150 -8.15 -3.04 -8.16
C GLN A 150 -7.65 -2.21 -9.36
N PRO A 151 -7.83 -2.63 -10.64
CA PRO A 151 -7.36 -1.82 -11.77
C PRO A 151 -8.09 -0.48 -11.87
N MET A 152 -9.38 -0.45 -11.55
CA MET A 152 -10.18 0.80 -11.58
C MET A 152 -9.73 1.76 -10.47
N ASN A 153 -9.48 1.22 -9.28
CA ASN A 153 -8.94 2.00 -8.17
C ASN A 153 -7.55 2.55 -8.51
N ALA A 154 -6.64 1.73 -9.04
CA ALA A 154 -5.32 2.15 -9.50
C ALA A 154 -5.43 3.31 -10.51
N ALA A 155 -6.25 3.16 -11.55
CA ALA A 155 -6.47 4.21 -12.55
C ALA A 155 -7.00 5.51 -11.91
N ARG A 156 -7.92 5.43 -10.94
CA ARG A 156 -8.42 6.62 -10.23
C ARG A 156 -7.32 7.27 -9.39
N LEU A 157 -6.51 6.49 -8.67
CA LEU A 157 -5.42 6.98 -7.83
C LEU A 157 -4.32 7.66 -8.66
N VAL A 158 -4.00 7.11 -9.83
CA VAL A 158 -2.98 7.64 -10.75
C VAL A 158 -3.50 8.86 -11.52
N HIS A 159 -4.63 8.73 -12.21
CA HIS A 159 -5.05 9.71 -13.21
C HIS A 159 -5.99 10.79 -12.67
N ARG A 160 -6.71 10.54 -11.58
CA ARG A 160 -7.66 11.53 -11.01
C ARG A 160 -7.11 12.20 -9.77
N LEU A 161 -6.57 11.42 -8.83
CA LEU A 161 -6.07 11.94 -7.57
C LEU A 161 -4.58 12.29 -7.61
N ASP A 162 -3.83 11.69 -8.56
CA ASP A 162 -2.38 11.84 -8.69
C ASP A 162 -1.67 11.61 -7.34
N VAL A 163 -2.00 10.48 -6.71
CA VAL A 163 -1.42 10.01 -5.43
C VAL A 163 -0.70 8.67 -5.56
N ALA A 164 -0.65 8.09 -6.76
CA ALA A 164 -0.04 6.79 -6.99
C ALA A 164 0.72 6.69 -8.32
N PHE A 165 1.64 5.73 -8.38
CA PHE A 165 2.12 5.13 -9.62
C PHE A 165 1.36 3.83 -9.89
N GLU A 166 1.27 3.37 -11.14
CA GLU A 166 0.79 2.03 -11.49
C GLU A 166 1.91 1.29 -12.21
N LEU A 167 2.16 0.05 -11.79
CA LEU A 167 3.11 -0.84 -12.44
C LEU A 167 2.39 -1.57 -13.59
N VAL A 168 2.86 -1.34 -14.80
CA VAL A 168 2.27 -1.79 -16.06
C VAL A 168 2.84 -3.14 -16.49
N GLU A 169 4.14 -3.35 -16.29
CA GLU A 169 4.87 -4.55 -16.73
C GLU A 169 4.50 -5.79 -15.89
N VAL A 170 3.86 -5.58 -14.74
CA VAL A 170 3.44 -6.62 -13.81
C VAL A 170 1.96 -7.02 -13.93
N ARG A 171 1.25 -6.48 -14.93
CA ARG A 171 -0.16 -6.83 -15.22
C ARG A 171 -0.30 -8.30 -15.58
N MET A 172 -1.44 -8.89 -15.21
CA MET A 172 -1.64 -10.33 -15.29
C MET A 172 -2.87 -10.70 -16.12
N GLY A 173 -2.98 -11.99 -16.48
CA GLY A 173 -4.10 -12.53 -17.25
C GLY A 173 -4.22 -11.93 -18.65
N ALA A 174 -5.44 -11.87 -19.19
CA ALA A 174 -5.69 -11.33 -20.54
C ALA A 174 -5.25 -9.87 -20.73
N ALA A 175 -5.02 -9.14 -19.63
CA ALA A 175 -4.58 -7.76 -19.62
C ALA A 175 -3.06 -7.57 -19.79
N SER A 176 -2.25 -8.62 -19.59
CA SER A 176 -0.77 -8.53 -19.59
C SER A 176 -0.16 -8.12 -20.93
N SER A 177 -0.90 -8.29 -22.03
CA SER A 177 -0.46 -7.97 -23.40
C SER A 177 -1.35 -6.92 -24.08
N LYS A 178 -2.27 -6.30 -23.33
CA LYS A 178 -3.23 -5.33 -23.87
C LYS A 178 -2.77 -3.91 -23.56
N PRO A 179 -2.94 -2.97 -24.51
CA PRO A 179 -2.61 -1.57 -24.27
C PRO A 179 -3.44 -1.03 -23.11
N ILE A 180 -2.83 -0.18 -22.29
CA ILE A 180 -3.52 0.57 -21.25
C ILE A 180 -4.38 1.63 -21.94
N PHE A 181 -5.67 1.64 -21.66
CA PHE A 181 -6.60 2.57 -22.28
C PHE A 181 -6.20 4.05 -22.10
N ALA A 182 -5.71 4.41 -20.91
CA ALA A 182 -5.36 5.78 -20.58
C ALA A 182 -4.08 6.30 -21.26
N THR A 183 -3.11 5.43 -21.55
CA THR A 183 -1.78 5.84 -22.04
C THR A 183 -1.43 5.28 -23.42
N GLY A 184 -2.16 4.28 -23.90
CA GLY A 184 -1.82 3.51 -25.11
C GLY A 184 -0.63 2.55 -24.93
N GLN A 185 0.03 2.55 -23.77
CA GLN A 185 1.20 1.71 -23.52
C GLN A 185 0.81 0.24 -23.44
N THR A 186 1.48 -0.61 -24.21
CA THR A 186 1.37 -2.07 -24.12
C THR A 186 2.52 -2.59 -23.26
N PRO A 187 2.24 -3.38 -22.19
CA PRO A 187 3.31 -4.00 -21.41
C PRO A 187 4.15 -4.91 -22.30
N ALA A 188 5.47 -4.84 -22.16
CA ALA A 188 6.37 -5.78 -22.84
C ALA A 188 6.37 -7.15 -22.15
N GLY A 189 6.13 -7.19 -20.83
CA GLY A 189 6.07 -8.40 -20.02
C GLY A 189 7.42 -9.13 -19.89
N THR A 190 8.52 -8.45 -20.24
CA THR A 190 9.87 -9.02 -20.13
C THR A 190 10.49 -8.65 -18.79
N ARG A 191 11.38 -9.51 -18.29
CA ARG A 191 12.13 -9.27 -17.05
C ARG A 191 12.85 -7.92 -17.05
N ALA A 192 13.50 -7.56 -18.16
CA ALA A 192 14.21 -6.30 -18.31
C ALA A 192 13.26 -5.08 -18.29
N ALA A 193 12.05 -5.20 -18.85
CA ALA A 193 11.05 -4.14 -18.78
C ALA A 193 10.53 -3.94 -17.36
N VAL A 194 10.28 -5.03 -16.62
CA VAL A 194 9.91 -4.98 -15.19
C VAL A 194 11.02 -4.32 -14.36
N GLU A 195 12.28 -4.70 -14.58
CA GLU A 195 13.44 -4.07 -13.92
C GLU A 195 13.50 -2.57 -14.21
N ALA A 196 13.39 -2.17 -15.48
CA ALA A 196 13.43 -0.77 -15.88
C ALA A 196 12.27 0.06 -15.32
N GLU A 197 11.04 -0.48 -15.36
CA GLU A 197 9.85 0.18 -14.79
C GLU A 197 10.00 0.39 -13.28
N LEU A 198 10.42 -0.65 -12.56
CA LEU A 198 10.61 -0.58 -11.10
C LEU A 198 11.73 0.40 -10.76
N ASP A 199 12.87 0.35 -11.44
CA ASP A 199 13.97 1.27 -11.21
C ASP A 199 13.57 2.73 -11.47
N GLY A 200 12.86 3.00 -12.57
CA GLY A 200 12.34 4.34 -12.88
C GLY A 200 11.28 4.81 -11.88
N THR A 201 10.40 3.90 -11.42
CA THR A 201 9.39 4.22 -10.40
C THR A 201 10.03 4.55 -9.06
N LEU A 202 10.98 3.73 -8.61
CA LEU A 202 11.72 3.96 -7.36
C LEU A 202 12.52 5.27 -7.39
N GLU A 203 13.09 5.65 -8.53
CA GLU A 203 13.72 6.96 -8.69
C GLU A 203 12.70 8.10 -8.62
N ALA A 204 11.59 7.98 -9.36
CA ALA A 204 10.54 9.00 -9.38
C ALA A 204 9.88 9.21 -8.01
N MET A 205 9.79 8.17 -7.18
CA MET A 205 9.25 8.19 -5.81
C MET A 205 9.99 9.17 -4.88
N TYR A 206 11.30 9.35 -5.08
CA TYR A 206 12.12 10.26 -4.28
C TYR A 206 12.51 11.54 -5.03
N GLY A 207 12.04 11.71 -6.27
CA GLY A 207 12.16 12.94 -7.05
C GLY A 207 10.94 13.87 -6.98
N ALA A 208 10.86 14.82 -7.93
CA ALA A 208 9.81 15.83 -7.99
C ALA A 208 8.40 15.24 -8.18
N VAL A 209 8.27 14.15 -8.94
CA VAL A 209 6.98 13.45 -9.14
C VAL A 209 6.49 12.85 -7.83
N GLY A 210 7.36 12.17 -7.08
CA GLY A 210 7.04 11.63 -5.77
C GLY A 210 6.68 12.70 -4.74
N ALA A 211 7.40 13.83 -4.73
CA ALA A 211 7.09 14.97 -3.88
C ALA A 211 5.68 15.55 -4.17
N ARG A 212 5.32 15.68 -5.45
CA ARG A 212 3.98 16.09 -5.89
C ARG A 212 2.91 15.11 -5.43
N LYS A 213 3.11 13.81 -5.63
CA LYS A 213 2.16 12.76 -5.20
C LYS A 213 1.97 12.73 -3.68
N ARG A 214 3.04 12.92 -2.88
CA ARG A 214 2.93 13.12 -1.42
C ARG A 214 2.10 14.34 -1.06
N ALA A 215 2.33 15.47 -1.72
CA ALA A 215 1.55 16.68 -1.46
C ALA A 215 0.06 16.47 -1.78
N ASN A 216 -0.25 15.77 -2.87
CA ASN A 216 -1.62 15.42 -3.22
C ASN A 216 -2.23 14.43 -2.22
N ALA A 217 -1.49 13.42 -1.78
CA ALA A 217 -1.96 12.46 -0.78
C ALA A 217 -2.35 13.17 0.53
N ARG A 218 -1.57 14.17 0.97
CA ARG A 218 -1.92 15.04 2.10
C ARG A 218 -3.22 15.83 1.87
N ARG A 219 -3.38 16.45 0.70
CA ARG A 219 -4.63 17.17 0.37
C ARG A 219 -5.86 16.26 0.34
N VAL A 220 -5.72 15.05 -0.20
CA VAL A 220 -6.82 14.08 -0.23
C VAL A 220 -7.15 13.62 1.19
N ARG A 221 -6.15 13.37 2.04
CA ARG A 221 -6.34 13.09 3.47
C ARG A 221 -7.12 14.21 4.17
N GLU A 222 -6.71 15.46 4.00
CA GLU A 222 -7.37 16.61 4.61
C GLU A 222 -8.84 16.74 4.16
N ARG A 223 -9.10 16.54 2.86
CA ARG A 223 -10.46 16.54 2.33
C ARG A 223 -11.30 15.40 2.89
N LEU A 224 -10.73 14.19 2.97
CA LEU A 224 -11.43 13.03 3.52
C LEU A 224 -11.76 13.23 5.00
N ALA A 225 -10.80 13.72 5.79
CA ALA A 225 -11.04 14.06 7.20
C ALA A 225 -12.10 15.16 7.35
N GLY A 226 -12.04 16.21 6.51
CA GLY A 226 -13.02 17.29 6.49
C GLY A 226 -14.44 16.80 6.16
N ALA A 227 -14.59 15.85 5.23
CA ALA A 227 -15.89 15.30 4.85
C ALA A 227 -16.62 14.57 6.00
N TRP A 228 -15.88 14.07 7.00
CA TRP A 228 -16.40 13.33 8.15
C TRP A 228 -16.48 14.12 9.45
N ARG A 229 -16.12 15.41 9.44
CA ARG A 229 -16.39 16.33 10.58
C ARG A 229 -17.89 16.42 10.84
N GLU A 230 -18.27 16.95 12.00
CA GLU A 230 -19.68 17.12 12.42
C GLU A 230 -20.52 17.83 11.34
N ASP A 231 -19.96 18.86 10.72
CA ASP A 231 -20.54 19.60 9.60
C ASP A 231 -19.97 19.17 8.23
N GLY A 232 -19.46 17.95 8.13
CA GLY A 232 -18.88 17.40 6.92
C GLY A 232 -19.93 16.91 5.90
N GLU A 233 -19.57 16.87 4.61
CA GLU A 233 -20.51 16.41 3.57
C GLU A 233 -20.94 14.96 3.74
N ALA A 234 -20.03 14.07 4.13
CA ALA A 234 -20.31 12.65 4.34
C ALA A 234 -21.12 12.44 5.62
N ARG A 235 -20.79 13.18 6.69
CA ARG A 235 -21.54 13.14 7.95
C ARG A 235 -23.00 13.58 7.75
N ARG A 236 -23.23 14.72 7.12
CA ARG A 236 -24.59 15.19 6.79
C ARG A 236 -25.33 14.24 5.85
N ALA A 237 -24.63 13.61 4.90
CA ALA A 237 -25.25 12.65 4.00
C ALA A 237 -25.72 11.39 4.75
N LEU A 238 -24.91 10.90 5.69
CA LEU A 238 -25.29 9.80 6.58
C LEU A 238 -26.46 10.19 7.48
N GLU A 239 -26.43 11.37 8.09
CA GLU A 239 -27.53 11.85 8.93
C GLU A 239 -28.84 11.96 8.14
N ARG A 240 -28.82 12.56 6.94
CA ARG A 240 -30.02 12.58 6.07
C ARG A 240 -30.53 11.18 5.71
N LEU A 241 -29.65 10.20 5.57
CA LEU A 241 -30.03 8.82 5.32
C LEU A 241 -30.73 8.23 6.54
N LEU A 242 -30.16 8.42 7.73
CA LEU A 242 -30.72 7.95 9.00
C LEU A 242 -32.06 8.65 9.28
N ASP A 243 -32.13 9.96 9.07
CA ASP A 243 -33.36 10.74 9.28
C ASP A 243 -34.51 10.23 8.40
N ARG A 244 -34.20 9.78 7.18
CA ARG A 244 -35.20 9.27 6.24
C ARG A 244 -35.72 7.88 6.60
N TYR A 245 -34.88 7.01 7.18
CA TYR A 245 -35.15 5.57 7.27
C TYR A 245 -35.11 4.99 8.69
N CYS A 246 -34.63 5.75 9.68
CA CYS A 246 -34.41 5.27 11.03
C CYS A 246 -35.11 6.12 12.11
N THR A 247 -35.56 7.33 11.78
CA THR A 247 -36.44 8.11 12.68
C THR A 247 -37.88 7.61 12.57
N PRO A 248 -38.59 7.43 13.71
CA PRO A 248 -40.00 7.02 13.74
C PRO A 248 -40.96 8.00 13.05
#